data_AF-A0A821ISV3-F1
#
_entry.id   AF-A0A821ISV3-F1
#
_cell.length_a   1.000
_cell.length_b   1.000
_cell.length_c   1.000
_cell.angle_alpha   90.00
_cell.angle_beta   90.00
_cell.angle_gamma   90.00
#
_symmetry.space_group_name_H-M   'P 1'
#
loop_
_entity.id
_entity.type
_entity.pdbx_description
1 polymer ?
#
loop_
_entity_poly.entity_id
_entity_poly.type
_entity_poly.pdbx_seq_one_letter_code
_entity_poly.pdbx_strand_id
1 'polypeptide(L)'
;MAEIERVRKKSNQNIPIKYSKDSAYVPFEFALRAAIFVAVKFRPDLLKLNHLSFRLNMDGTLMGNKHVVALSVNCVDGGPSCQTARRLVPVGIFEIQKESNELLRKTLPKDFLDSIQSVKQLQINQKKSVTVKIRLGGDYQNAVYVFGLAGIHSNYPCVFCTQNKAYLHVTEKNTVCEEEVWVGSGKNRKKQKQKKIVNPTSVYDPTLGARTLAEKSDCLKRRETNRSNNELGYQSEPLFGNLFEFSDYVLDILHMRLRIFDIILKDILSETSRTGEYEPVHTKKLE
;
A
#
# COMPACT_ATOMS: atom_id res chain seq x y z
N MET A 1 -7.43 -5.30 -37.13
CA MET A 1 -8.50 -6.00 -36.39
C MET A 1 -8.45 -7.52 -36.59
N ALA A 2 -8.54 -8.06 -37.81
CA ALA A 2 -8.55 -9.51 -38.05
C ALA A 2 -7.29 -10.27 -37.57
N GLU A 3 -6.11 -9.67 -37.71
CA GLU A 3 -4.84 -10.30 -37.30
C GLU A 3 -4.63 -10.28 -35.77
N ILE A 4 -5.10 -9.23 -35.11
CA ILE A 4 -5.19 -9.14 -33.64
C ILE A 4 -6.14 -10.23 -33.12
N GLU A 5 -7.30 -10.40 -33.74
CA GLU A 5 -8.26 -11.46 -33.38
C GLU A 5 -7.68 -12.87 -33.60
N ARG A 6 -6.85 -13.05 -34.65
CA ARG A 6 -6.18 -14.33 -34.94
C ARG A 6 -5.10 -14.66 -33.92
N VAL A 7 -4.23 -13.70 -33.59
CA VAL A 7 -3.20 -13.83 -32.55
C VAL A 7 -3.84 -14.03 -31.17
N ARG A 8 -4.94 -13.32 -30.87
CA ARG A 8 -5.74 -13.49 -29.66
C ARG A 8 -6.30 -14.91 -29.55
N LYS A 9 -6.91 -15.46 -30.61
CA LYS A 9 -7.42 -16.84 -30.61
C LYS A 9 -6.32 -17.88 -30.42
N LYS A 10 -5.16 -17.71 -31.06
CA LYS A 10 -4.04 -18.66 -30.97
C LYS A 10 -3.31 -18.62 -29.61
N SER A 11 -3.19 -17.43 -28.99
CA SER A 11 -2.58 -17.27 -27.66
C SER A 11 -3.54 -17.71 -26.53
N ASN A 12 -4.84 -17.44 -26.67
CA ASN A 12 -5.86 -17.86 -25.70
C ASN A 12 -6.06 -19.37 -25.59
N GLN A 13 -5.67 -20.14 -26.61
CA GLN A 13 -5.68 -21.60 -26.53
C GLN A 13 -4.75 -22.14 -25.43
N ASN A 14 -3.70 -21.39 -25.07
CA ASN A 14 -2.70 -21.81 -24.08
C ASN A 14 -2.69 -20.94 -22.81
N ILE A 15 -3.21 -19.71 -22.87
CA ILE A 15 -3.26 -18.78 -21.73
C ILE A 15 -4.71 -18.33 -21.54
N PRO A 16 -5.34 -18.57 -20.38
CA PRO A 16 -6.76 -18.30 -20.17
C PRO A 16 -7.01 -16.79 -19.91
N ILE A 17 -6.69 -15.92 -20.87
CA ILE A 17 -6.88 -14.48 -20.71
C ILE A 17 -8.36 -14.13 -20.88
N LYS A 18 -8.92 -13.50 -19.86
CA LYS A 18 -10.24 -12.87 -19.86
C LYS A 18 -10.09 -11.41 -20.28
N TYR A 19 -10.99 -10.97 -21.14
CA TYR A 19 -10.99 -9.62 -21.70
C TYR A 19 -12.36 -8.98 -21.51
N SER A 20 -12.36 -7.71 -21.14
CA SER A 20 -13.51 -6.82 -21.29
C SER A 20 -13.10 -5.61 -22.13
N LYS A 21 -14.00 -4.62 -22.27
CA LYS A 21 -13.70 -3.36 -22.95
C LYS A 21 -12.51 -2.62 -22.31
N ASP A 22 -12.46 -2.65 -20.97
CA ASP A 22 -11.58 -1.81 -20.16
C ASP A 22 -10.61 -2.64 -19.31
N SER A 23 -10.50 -3.95 -19.55
CA SER A 23 -9.58 -4.82 -18.80
C SER A 23 -9.12 -6.05 -19.57
N ALA A 24 -7.94 -6.54 -19.22
CA ALA A 24 -7.41 -7.82 -19.64
C ALA A 24 -6.70 -8.47 -18.47
N TYR A 25 -7.08 -9.69 -18.08
CA TYR A 25 -6.52 -10.36 -16.91
C TYR A 25 -6.59 -11.89 -17.04
N VAL A 26 -5.80 -12.61 -16.26
CA VAL A 26 -5.84 -14.07 -16.16
C VAL A 26 -6.45 -14.50 -14.82
N PRO A 27 -7.04 -15.71 -14.73
CA PRO A 27 -7.38 -16.33 -13.46
C PRO A 27 -6.20 -16.27 -12.49
N PHE A 28 -6.45 -15.85 -11.25
CA PHE A 28 -5.38 -15.61 -10.29
C PHE A 28 -4.54 -16.86 -10.00
N GLU A 29 -5.19 -18.03 -9.88
CA GLU A 29 -4.51 -19.32 -9.74
C GLU A 29 -3.48 -19.57 -10.87
N PHE A 30 -3.82 -19.24 -12.12
CA PHE A 30 -2.92 -19.42 -13.25
C PHE A 30 -1.66 -18.55 -13.07
N ALA A 31 -1.83 -17.29 -12.66
CA ALA A 31 -0.71 -16.39 -12.40
C ALA A 31 0.18 -16.89 -11.26
N LEU A 32 -0.40 -17.44 -10.18
CA LEU A 32 0.39 -18.04 -9.09
C LEU A 32 1.20 -19.24 -9.55
N ARG A 33 0.60 -20.14 -10.35
CA ARG A 33 1.31 -21.30 -10.93
C ARG A 33 2.47 -20.87 -11.82
N ALA A 34 2.26 -19.85 -12.65
CA ALA A 34 3.33 -19.26 -13.46
C ALA A 34 4.43 -18.64 -12.58
N ALA A 35 4.08 -17.98 -11.48
CA ALA A 35 5.05 -17.42 -10.54
C ALA A 35 5.87 -18.52 -9.82
N ILE A 36 5.24 -19.66 -9.47
CA ILE A 36 5.95 -20.84 -8.96
C ILE A 36 6.95 -21.35 -10.01
N PHE A 37 6.51 -21.50 -11.26
CA PHE A 37 7.38 -21.97 -12.34
C PHE A 37 8.61 -21.07 -12.54
N VAL A 38 8.44 -19.74 -12.45
CA VAL A 38 9.56 -18.80 -12.47
C VAL A 38 10.47 -19.01 -11.26
N ALA A 39 9.90 -19.15 -10.06
CA ALA A 39 10.66 -19.28 -8.82
C ALA A 39 11.47 -20.58 -8.72
N VAL A 40 10.92 -21.70 -9.21
CA VAL A 40 11.60 -23.01 -9.21
C VAL A 40 12.91 -22.98 -9.99
N LYS A 41 13.04 -22.10 -10.99
CA LYS A 41 14.30 -21.93 -11.75
C LYS A 41 15.44 -21.38 -10.89
N PHE A 42 15.12 -20.65 -9.84
CA PHE A 42 16.09 -20.05 -8.91
C PHE A 42 16.22 -20.84 -7.61
N ARG A 43 15.11 -21.45 -7.18
CA ARG A 43 15.03 -22.19 -5.92
C ARG A 43 14.22 -23.48 -6.10
N PRO A 44 14.82 -24.58 -6.57
CA PRO A 44 14.10 -25.83 -6.84
C PRO A 44 13.49 -26.49 -5.57
N ASP A 45 14.10 -26.30 -4.41
CA ASP A 45 13.62 -26.79 -3.11
C ASP A 45 12.32 -26.13 -2.65
N LEU A 46 11.87 -25.05 -3.32
CA LEU A 46 10.59 -24.40 -3.06
C LEU A 46 9.40 -25.37 -3.16
N LEU A 47 9.50 -26.38 -4.04
CA LEU A 47 8.49 -27.43 -4.18
C LEU A 47 8.39 -28.35 -2.96
N LYS A 48 9.34 -28.28 -2.01
CA LYS A 48 9.31 -29.02 -0.74
C LYS A 48 8.59 -28.25 0.38
N LEU A 49 8.35 -26.96 0.23
CA LEU A 49 7.64 -26.15 1.22
C LEU A 49 6.15 -26.50 1.28
N ASN A 50 5.54 -26.38 2.46
CA ASN A 50 4.10 -26.59 2.67
C ASN A 50 3.30 -25.29 2.53
N HIS A 51 3.98 -24.16 2.56
CA HIS A 51 3.40 -22.84 2.38
C HIS A 51 4.24 -22.07 1.35
N LEU A 52 3.58 -21.24 0.54
CA LEU A 52 4.20 -20.32 -0.38
C LEU A 52 3.62 -18.93 -0.22
N SER A 53 4.51 -17.95 -0.10
CA SER A 53 4.21 -16.53 -0.02
C SER A 53 4.34 -15.88 -1.39
N PHE A 54 3.33 -15.13 -1.78
CA PHE A 54 3.28 -14.35 -3.00
C PHE A 54 3.08 -12.88 -2.66
N ARG A 55 3.61 -12.01 -3.50
CA ARG A 55 3.37 -10.57 -3.41
C ARG A 55 2.54 -10.15 -4.63
N LEU A 56 1.33 -9.66 -4.38
CA LEU A 56 0.48 -9.00 -5.37
C LEU A 56 0.91 -7.53 -5.45
N ASN A 57 1.50 -7.17 -6.57
CA ASN A 57 1.89 -5.82 -6.89
C ASN A 57 0.78 -5.14 -7.67
N MET A 58 0.51 -3.90 -7.33
CA MET A 58 -0.40 -3.04 -8.07
C MET A 58 0.31 -1.71 -8.30
N ASP A 59 0.29 -1.23 -9.54
CA ASP A 59 0.93 0.03 -9.89
C ASP A 59 0.10 0.79 -10.92
N GLY A 60 0.03 2.10 -10.73
CA GLY A 60 -0.66 3.02 -11.64
C GLY A 60 0.31 3.53 -12.69
N THR A 61 -0.09 3.51 -13.96
CA THR A 61 0.71 4.11 -15.03
C THR A 61 -0.16 4.78 -16.07
N LEU A 62 0.43 5.75 -16.77
CA LEU A 62 -0.16 6.35 -17.96
C LEU A 62 0.25 5.52 -19.19
N MET A 63 -0.75 5.14 -19.99
CA MET A 63 -0.55 4.53 -21.31
C MET A 63 -1.23 5.42 -22.36
N GLY A 64 -0.44 6.31 -22.97
CA GLY A 64 -0.97 7.36 -23.83
C GLY A 64 -1.79 8.36 -23.02
N ASN A 65 -3.07 8.53 -23.37
CA ASN A 65 -4.02 9.40 -22.66
C ASN A 65 -4.89 8.66 -21.63
N LYS A 66 -4.58 7.39 -21.34
CA LYS A 66 -5.35 6.54 -20.43
C LYS A 66 -4.56 6.27 -19.16
N HIS A 67 -5.25 6.35 -18.02
CA HIS A 67 -4.72 5.79 -16.79
C HIS A 67 -5.03 4.29 -16.77
N VAL A 68 -4.03 3.49 -16.43
CA VAL A 68 -4.21 2.07 -16.24
C VAL A 68 -3.60 1.64 -14.92
N VAL A 69 -4.19 0.62 -14.32
CA VAL A 69 -3.59 -0.08 -13.20
C VAL A 69 -3.12 -1.44 -13.68
N ALA A 70 -1.83 -1.69 -13.52
CA ALA A 70 -1.20 -2.96 -13.80
C ALA A 70 -1.08 -3.76 -12.50
N LEU A 71 -1.58 -4.99 -12.51
CA LEU A 71 -1.44 -5.95 -11.42
C LEU A 71 -0.49 -7.06 -11.87
N SER A 72 0.43 -7.42 -10.99
CA SER A 72 1.37 -8.52 -11.22
C SER A 72 1.63 -9.27 -9.93
N VAL A 73 2.11 -10.50 -10.03
CA VAL A 73 2.42 -11.34 -8.88
C VAL A 73 3.80 -11.95 -9.00
N ASN A 74 4.46 -12.15 -7.87
CA ASN A 74 5.70 -12.90 -7.79
C ASN A 74 5.75 -13.77 -6.53
N CYS A 75 6.46 -14.90 -6.61
CA CYS A 75 6.66 -15.77 -5.47
C CYS A 75 7.86 -15.27 -4.65
N VAL A 76 7.59 -14.87 -3.40
CA VAL A 76 8.58 -14.26 -2.50
C VAL A 76 9.61 -15.31 -2.05
N ASP A 77 9.17 -16.55 -1.84
CA ASP A 77 10.04 -17.65 -1.37
C ASP A 77 11.08 -18.07 -2.41
N GLY A 78 10.91 -17.68 -3.67
CA GLY A 78 11.89 -17.85 -4.73
C GLY A 78 13.13 -16.94 -4.59
N GLY A 79 13.16 -16.07 -3.58
CA GLY A 79 14.30 -15.21 -3.25
C GLY A 79 14.36 -13.91 -4.05
N PRO A 80 15.41 -13.08 -3.83
CA PRO A 80 15.52 -11.74 -4.41
C PRO A 80 15.46 -11.70 -5.95
N SER A 81 15.97 -12.73 -6.62
CA SER A 81 15.96 -12.83 -8.09
C SER A 81 14.54 -12.84 -8.67
N CYS A 82 13.56 -13.36 -7.91
CA CYS A 82 12.14 -13.39 -8.29
C CYS A 82 11.42 -12.06 -8.04
N GLN A 83 12.08 -11.08 -7.42
CA GLN A 83 11.49 -9.78 -7.08
C GLN A 83 11.87 -8.67 -8.09
N THR A 84 12.56 -9.04 -9.17
CA THR A 84 12.94 -8.11 -10.25
C THR A 84 11.79 -7.89 -11.23
N ALA A 85 11.71 -6.70 -11.83
CA ALA A 85 10.66 -6.32 -12.79
C ALA A 85 10.49 -7.33 -13.95
N ARG A 86 11.60 -7.92 -14.43
CA ARG A 86 11.60 -8.91 -15.53
C ARG A 86 10.98 -10.26 -15.15
N ARG A 87 10.71 -10.50 -13.87
CA ARG A 87 10.23 -11.78 -13.33
C ARG A 87 8.86 -11.68 -12.69
N LEU A 88 8.25 -10.49 -12.72
CA LEU A 88 6.86 -10.30 -12.33
C LEU A 88 5.97 -11.02 -13.34
N VAL A 89 5.02 -11.80 -12.84
CA VAL A 89 4.01 -12.45 -13.68
C VAL A 89 2.82 -11.51 -13.78
N PRO A 90 2.47 -11.02 -14.99
CA PRO A 90 1.30 -10.17 -15.17
C PRO A 90 0.02 -10.91 -14.75
N VAL A 91 -0.80 -10.25 -13.95
CA VAL A 91 -2.11 -10.75 -13.51
C VAL A 91 -3.21 -10.06 -14.32
N GLY A 92 -3.13 -8.74 -14.49
CA GLY A 92 -4.08 -8.01 -15.29
C GLY A 92 -3.73 -6.54 -15.47
N ILE A 93 -4.38 -5.92 -16.45
CA ILE A 93 -4.33 -4.48 -16.72
C ILE A 93 -5.76 -3.98 -16.78
N PHE A 94 -6.03 -2.88 -16.08
CA PHE A 94 -7.35 -2.30 -15.92
C PHE A 94 -7.30 -0.82 -16.26
N GLU A 95 -8.05 -0.40 -17.27
CA GLU A 95 -8.20 1.01 -17.60
C GLU A 95 -9.09 1.69 -16.55
N ILE A 96 -8.54 2.76 -15.95
CA ILE A 96 -9.22 3.56 -14.94
C ILE A 96 -9.35 4.99 -15.44
N GLN A 97 -10.46 5.65 -15.11
CA GLN A 97 -10.64 7.05 -15.48
C GLN A 97 -9.81 7.97 -14.58
N LYS A 98 -9.63 7.59 -13.31
CA LYS A 98 -8.87 8.32 -12.29
C LYS A 98 -8.51 7.38 -11.16
N GLU A 99 -7.36 7.60 -10.53
CA GLU A 99 -6.95 6.87 -9.34
C GLU A 99 -7.77 7.35 -8.12
N SER A 100 -8.81 6.58 -7.80
CA SER A 100 -9.54 6.69 -6.55
C SER A 100 -10.00 5.30 -6.11
N ASN A 101 -10.10 5.08 -4.80
CA ASN A 101 -10.56 3.79 -4.26
C ASN A 101 -11.94 3.40 -4.83
N GLU A 102 -12.88 4.35 -4.92
CA GLU A 102 -14.23 4.07 -5.42
C GLU A 102 -14.23 3.65 -6.90
N LEU A 103 -13.46 4.34 -7.74
CA LEU A 103 -13.37 4.02 -9.16
C LEU A 103 -12.64 2.69 -9.36
N LEU A 104 -11.56 2.43 -8.63
CA LEU A 104 -10.85 1.15 -8.65
C LEU A 104 -11.78 -0.02 -8.31
N ARG A 105 -12.62 0.14 -7.27
CA ARG A 105 -13.62 -0.88 -6.89
C ARG A 105 -14.65 -1.14 -7.98
N LYS A 106 -15.02 -0.12 -8.75
CA LYS A 106 -15.96 -0.25 -9.88
C LYS A 106 -15.29 -0.87 -11.10
N THR A 107 -14.00 -0.60 -11.32
CA THR A 107 -13.25 -1.10 -12.48
C THR A 107 -12.84 -2.56 -12.34
N LEU A 108 -12.43 -3.01 -11.15
CA LEU A 108 -12.02 -4.39 -10.95
C LEU A 108 -13.21 -5.35 -11.08
N PRO A 109 -13.20 -6.29 -12.04
CA PRO A 109 -14.30 -7.23 -12.22
C PRO A 109 -14.53 -8.09 -10.97
N LYS A 110 -15.79 -8.34 -10.63
CA LYS A 110 -16.13 -9.16 -9.45
C LYS A 110 -15.52 -10.56 -9.54
N ASP A 111 -15.57 -11.21 -10.70
CA ASP A 111 -15.01 -12.54 -10.90
C ASP A 111 -13.46 -12.56 -10.80
N PHE A 112 -12.80 -11.45 -11.09
CA PHE A 112 -11.38 -11.27 -10.80
C PHE A 112 -11.12 -11.25 -9.29
N LEU A 113 -11.86 -10.43 -8.54
CA LEU A 113 -11.73 -10.34 -7.08
C LEU A 113 -12.03 -11.69 -6.41
N ASP A 114 -13.12 -12.35 -6.81
CA ASP A 114 -13.51 -13.68 -6.33
C ASP A 114 -12.41 -14.71 -6.62
N SER A 115 -11.70 -14.58 -7.76
CA SER A 115 -10.58 -15.46 -8.09
C SER A 115 -9.35 -15.28 -7.20
N ILE A 116 -9.13 -14.09 -6.63
CA ILE A 116 -8.06 -13.89 -5.65
C ILE A 116 -8.49 -14.51 -4.31
N GLN A 117 -9.75 -14.30 -3.91
CA GLN A 117 -10.29 -14.80 -2.63
C GLN A 117 -10.36 -16.32 -2.55
N SER A 118 -10.61 -16.99 -3.67
CA SER A 118 -10.77 -18.45 -3.71
C SER A 118 -9.46 -19.21 -3.56
N VAL A 119 -8.31 -18.59 -3.86
CA VAL A 119 -7.02 -19.27 -3.91
C VAL A 119 -6.33 -19.26 -2.55
N LYS A 120 -6.74 -20.20 -1.70
CA LYS A 120 -6.11 -20.47 -0.39
C LYS A 120 -5.06 -21.57 -0.46
N GLN A 121 -5.21 -22.49 -1.40
CA GLN A 121 -4.30 -23.61 -1.62
C GLN A 121 -4.07 -23.81 -3.12
N LEU A 122 -2.88 -24.29 -3.47
CA LEU A 122 -2.52 -24.66 -4.84
C LEU A 122 -2.07 -26.11 -4.89
N GLN A 123 -2.66 -26.87 -5.82
CA GLN A 123 -2.18 -28.21 -6.12
C GLN A 123 -0.97 -28.13 -7.06
N ILE A 124 0.24 -28.37 -6.55
CA ILE A 124 1.48 -28.31 -7.35
C ILE A 124 1.63 -29.55 -8.22
N ASN A 125 1.35 -30.73 -7.68
CA ASN A 125 1.35 -32.00 -8.40
C ASN A 125 0.27 -32.93 -7.82
N GLN A 126 0.08 -34.14 -8.35
CA GLN A 126 -0.98 -35.05 -7.91
C GLN A 126 -1.00 -35.36 -6.40
N LYS A 127 0.13 -35.23 -5.70
CA LYS A 127 0.27 -35.63 -4.29
C LYS A 127 0.49 -34.47 -3.33
N LYS A 128 0.65 -33.25 -3.83
CA LYS A 128 1.05 -32.11 -3.01
C LYS A 128 0.21 -30.86 -3.28
N SER A 129 -0.47 -30.43 -2.22
CA SER A 129 -1.00 -29.08 -2.08
C SER A 129 -0.04 -28.21 -1.28
N VAL A 130 -0.09 -26.91 -1.53
CA VAL A 130 0.60 -25.89 -0.71
C VAL A 130 -0.39 -24.82 -0.29
N THR A 131 -0.24 -24.34 0.93
CA THR A 131 -1.00 -23.18 1.42
C THR A 131 -0.43 -21.91 0.81
N VAL A 132 -1.31 -21.04 0.33
CA VAL A 132 -0.94 -19.76 -0.28
C VAL A 132 -1.10 -18.65 0.74
N LYS A 133 -0.06 -17.84 0.91
CA LYS A 133 -0.13 -16.54 1.59
C LYS A 133 0.09 -15.43 0.58
N ILE A 134 -0.84 -14.50 0.44
CA ILE A 134 -0.71 -13.36 -0.45
C ILE A 134 -0.42 -12.13 0.40
N ARG A 135 0.61 -11.38 0.04
CA ARG A 135 0.93 -10.07 0.59
C ARG A 135 0.67 -9.01 -0.46
N LEU A 136 0.34 -7.80 -0.03
CA LEU A 136 0.17 -6.66 -0.92
C LEU A 136 1.49 -5.91 -1.04
N GLY A 137 1.82 -5.46 -2.25
CA GLY A 137 2.96 -4.60 -2.51
C GLY A 137 2.58 -3.44 -3.39
N GLY A 138 3.20 -2.30 -3.14
CA GLY A 138 3.00 -1.06 -3.87
C GLY A 138 3.60 0.11 -3.11
N ASP A 139 3.54 1.28 -3.71
CA ASP A 139 3.95 2.51 -3.07
C ASP A 139 2.95 2.96 -1.99
N TYR A 140 3.28 4.05 -1.27
CA TYR A 140 2.41 4.57 -0.22
C TYR A 140 1.02 4.96 -0.74
N GLN A 141 0.94 5.56 -1.92
CA GLN A 141 -0.32 6.02 -2.50
C GLN A 141 -1.24 4.83 -2.83
N ASN A 142 -0.67 3.75 -3.36
CA ASN A 142 -1.35 2.49 -3.55
C ASN A 142 -1.92 1.94 -2.24
N ALA A 143 -1.11 1.90 -1.17
CA ALA A 143 -1.57 1.45 0.14
C ALA A 143 -2.79 2.25 0.63
N VAL A 144 -2.73 3.57 0.47
CA VAL A 144 -3.83 4.49 0.80
C VAL A 144 -5.09 4.14 0.02
N TYR A 145 -4.99 3.87 -1.28
CA TYR A 145 -6.14 3.47 -2.08
C TYR A 145 -6.66 2.10 -1.72
N VAL A 146 -5.79 1.10 -1.56
CA VAL A 146 -6.19 -0.27 -1.23
C VAL A 146 -6.92 -0.30 0.10
N PHE A 147 -6.44 0.43 1.11
CA PHE A 147 -7.08 0.50 2.41
C PHE A 147 -8.02 1.69 2.59
N GLY A 148 -8.39 2.40 1.53
CA GLY A 148 -9.36 3.50 1.58
C GLY A 148 -9.05 4.54 2.67
N LEU A 149 -7.79 4.97 2.78
CA LEU A 149 -7.31 5.96 3.74
C LEU A 149 -7.30 7.37 3.11
N ALA A 150 -7.24 8.40 3.95
CA ALA A 150 -7.09 9.80 3.52
C ALA A 150 -5.65 10.17 3.11
N GLY A 151 -4.70 9.27 3.33
CA GLY A 151 -3.30 9.44 2.92
C GLY A 151 -2.60 10.63 3.58
N ILE A 152 -1.79 11.34 2.80
CA ILE A 152 -0.85 12.36 3.29
C ILE A 152 -1.52 13.59 3.92
N HIS A 153 -2.78 13.87 3.56
CA HIS A 153 -3.54 14.98 4.12
C HIS A 153 -4.15 14.66 5.50
N SER A 154 -4.06 13.39 5.92
CA SER A 154 -4.55 12.93 7.21
C SER A 154 -3.65 13.41 8.36
N ASN A 155 -4.25 13.64 9.53
CA ASN A 155 -3.49 13.74 10.78
C ASN A 155 -2.96 12.37 11.24
N TYR A 156 -3.35 11.29 10.58
CA TYR A 156 -2.94 9.91 10.86
C TYR A 156 -2.39 9.28 9.57
N PRO A 157 -1.19 9.68 9.13
CA PRO A 157 -0.67 9.33 7.82
C PRO A 157 -0.17 7.88 7.75
N CYS A 158 0.07 7.23 8.90
CA CYS A 158 0.55 5.85 8.92
C CYS A 158 -0.50 4.88 8.39
N VAL A 159 -0.08 4.00 7.48
CA VAL A 159 -0.92 2.91 6.94
C VAL A 159 -1.15 1.84 8.00
N PHE A 160 -0.21 1.64 8.92
CA PHE A 160 -0.25 0.50 9.85
C PHE A 160 -0.77 0.84 11.23
N CYS A 161 -0.66 2.09 11.67
CA CYS A 161 -1.06 2.49 13.02
C CYS A 161 -1.90 3.77 13.03
N THR A 162 -2.55 4.00 14.16
CA THR A 162 -3.38 5.17 14.44
C THR A 162 -2.60 6.27 15.16
N GLN A 163 -1.27 6.32 15.01
CA GLN A 163 -0.47 7.41 15.57
C GLN A 163 -0.75 8.73 14.84
N ASN A 164 -1.03 9.78 15.59
CA ASN A 164 -1.13 11.13 15.03
C ASN A 164 0.23 11.62 14.53
N LYS A 165 0.27 12.35 13.42
CA LYS A 165 1.48 12.89 12.79
C LYS A 165 2.32 13.75 13.73
N ALA A 166 1.69 14.43 14.70
CA ALA A 166 2.39 15.22 15.72
C ALA A 166 3.27 14.36 16.64
N TYR A 167 3.01 13.06 16.72
CA TYR A 167 3.60 12.14 17.70
C TYR A 167 4.33 10.96 17.04
N LEU A 168 4.67 11.04 15.76
CA LEU A 168 5.38 9.94 15.05
C LEU A 168 6.81 9.71 15.56
N HIS A 169 7.40 10.69 16.25
CA HIS A 169 8.72 10.60 16.87
C HIS A 169 8.72 9.79 18.17
N VAL A 170 7.54 9.51 18.74
CA VAL A 170 7.41 8.81 20.02
C VAL A 170 7.70 7.32 19.84
N THR A 171 8.80 6.86 20.42
CA THR A 171 9.25 5.46 20.39
C THR A 171 9.26 4.82 21.78
N GLU A 172 9.15 5.61 22.84
CA GLU A 172 9.22 5.15 24.23
C GLU A 172 7.87 5.26 24.94
N LYS A 173 7.61 4.30 25.85
CA LYS A 173 6.40 4.29 26.66
C LYS A 173 6.39 5.49 27.60
N ASN A 174 5.18 5.97 27.88
CA ASN A 174 4.92 7.08 28.78
C ASN A 174 5.63 8.39 28.39
N THR A 175 5.87 8.63 27.10
CA THR A 175 6.47 9.88 26.62
C THR A 175 5.51 11.03 26.88
N VAL A 176 5.98 12.06 27.58
CA VAL A 176 5.17 13.25 27.88
C VAL A 176 5.31 14.25 26.73
N CYS A 177 4.22 14.49 26.02
CA CYS A 177 4.13 15.51 24.97
C CYS A 177 3.30 16.69 25.46
N GLU A 178 3.63 17.90 24.99
CA GLU A 178 2.79 19.08 25.18
C GLU A 178 1.87 19.26 23.96
N GLU A 179 0.58 19.44 24.21
CA GLU A 179 -0.38 19.81 23.17
C GLU A 179 -1.10 21.11 23.53
N GLU A 180 -1.37 21.95 22.52
CA GLU A 180 -2.16 23.15 22.70
C GLU A 180 -3.65 22.82 22.57
N VAL A 181 -4.40 23.01 23.65
CA VAL A 181 -5.84 22.79 23.67
C VAL A 181 -6.54 24.13 23.87
N TRP A 182 -7.63 24.34 23.14
CA TRP A 182 -8.48 25.51 23.34
C TRP A 182 -9.42 25.29 24.51
N VAL A 183 -9.25 26.08 25.57
CA VAL A 183 -10.06 26.02 26.80
C VAL A 183 -10.98 27.24 26.87
N GLY A 184 -12.22 27.03 27.29
CA GLY A 184 -13.26 28.06 27.37
C GLY A 184 -14.25 28.07 26.19
N SER A 185 -15.28 28.91 26.28
CA SER A 185 -16.36 29.03 25.30
C SER A 185 -16.46 30.44 24.70
N GLY A 186 -16.90 30.53 23.44
CA GLY A 186 -17.11 31.79 22.74
C GLY A 186 -15.83 32.63 22.60
N LYS A 187 -15.94 33.94 22.85
CA LYS A 187 -14.84 34.91 22.76
C LYS A 187 -13.75 34.74 23.85
N ASN A 188 -14.01 33.92 24.87
CA ASN A 188 -13.07 33.67 25.97
C ASN A 188 -12.19 32.42 25.75
N ARG A 189 -12.17 31.87 24.53
CA ARG A 189 -11.30 30.76 24.19
C ARG A 189 -9.83 31.18 24.27
N LYS A 190 -9.07 30.50 25.12
CA LYS A 190 -7.61 30.67 25.24
C LYS A 190 -6.92 29.35 24.91
N LYS A 191 -5.74 29.42 24.29
CA LYS A 191 -4.86 28.26 24.15
C LYS A 191 -4.19 28.00 25.48
N GLN A 192 -4.27 26.76 25.95
CA GLN A 192 -3.54 26.30 27.12
C GLN A 192 -2.71 25.08 26.73
N LYS A 193 -1.48 25.02 27.23
CA LYS A 193 -0.64 23.83 27.07
C LYS A 193 -1.11 22.76 28.05
N GLN A 194 -1.44 21.59 27.53
CA GLN A 194 -1.76 20.41 28.30
C GLN A 194 -0.69 19.35 28.09
N LYS A 195 -0.26 18.71 29.18
CA LYS A 195 0.62 17.54 29.10
C LYS A 195 -0.23 16.31 28.79
N LYS A 196 0.19 15.55 27.80
CA LYS A 196 -0.42 14.29 27.39
C LYS A 196 0.62 13.20 27.38
N ILE A 197 0.27 12.04 27.93
CA ILE A 197 1.10 10.85 27.85
C ILE A 197 0.81 10.16 26.52
N VAL A 198 1.85 9.94 25.73
CA VAL A 198 1.79 9.24 24.45
C VAL A 198 2.67 7.99 24.52
N ASN A 199 2.11 6.88 24.05
CA ASN A 199 2.80 5.60 23.97
C ASN A 199 3.19 5.31 22.50
N PRO A 200 4.23 4.49 22.27
CA PRO A 200 4.58 4.05 20.94
C PRO A 200 3.47 3.16 20.38
N THR A 201 3.32 3.20 19.06
CA THR A 201 2.38 2.33 18.35
C THR A 201 3.05 1.09 17.78
N SER A 202 2.24 0.07 17.51
CA SER A 202 2.67 -1.17 16.85
C SER A 202 1.99 -1.33 15.50
N VAL A 203 2.65 -2.06 14.60
CA VAL A 203 2.07 -2.55 13.34
C VAL A 203 1.28 -3.85 13.56
N TYR A 204 1.61 -4.60 14.61
CA TYR A 204 1.11 -5.96 14.84
C TYR A 204 0.21 -6.09 16.07
N ASP A 205 0.20 -5.10 16.95
CA ASP A 205 -0.55 -5.14 18.19
C ASP A 205 -1.66 -4.09 18.18
N PRO A 206 -2.93 -4.49 17.99
CA PRO A 206 -4.08 -3.59 18.05
C PRO A 206 -4.23 -2.85 19.38
N THR A 207 -3.79 -3.44 20.50
CA THR A 207 -3.83 -2.78 21.82
C THR A 207 -2.82 -1.64 21.92
N LEU A 208 -1.83 -1.64 21.03
CA LEU A 208 -0.85 -0.57 20.84
C LEU A 208 -1.15 0.23 19.56
N GLY A 209 -2.42 0.36 19.18
CA GLY A 209 -2.86 1.25 18.10
C GLY A 209 -2.50 0.81 16.68
N ALA A 210 -2.28 -0.50 16.46
CA ALA A 210 -2.28 -1.03 15.10
C ALA A 210 -3.68 -0.88 14.46
N ARG A 211 -3.74 -0.51 13.19
CA ARG A 211 -4.99 -0.42 12.44
C ARG A 211 -5.57 -1.80 12.21
N THR A 212 -6.89 -1.91 12.28
CA THR A 212 -7.63 -3.14 11.99
C THR A 212 -8.78 -2.85 11.03
N LEU A 213 -9.17 -3.86 10.24
CA LEU A 213 -10.37 -3.73 9.41
C LEU A 213 -11.65 -3.54 10.26
N ALA A 214 -11.71 -4.15 11.44
CA ALA A 214 -12.85 -4.00 12.36
C ALA A 214 -13.01 -2.54 12.83
N GLU A 215 -11.93 -1.91 13.33
CA GLU A 215 -11.94 -0.50 13.75
C GLU A 215 -12.38 0.41 12.58
N LYS A 216 -11.86 0.12 11.39
CA LYS A 216 -12.23 0.86 10.18
C LYS A 216 -13.72 0.76 9.88
N SER A 217 -14.29 -0.43 9.85
CA SER A 217 -15.73 -0.62 9.59
C SER A 217 -16.59 0.11 10.62
N ASP A 218 -16.19 0.09 11.90
CA ASP A 218 -16.90 0.81 12.95
C ASP A 218 -16.82 2.33 12.77
N CYS A 219 -15.65 2.86 12.39
CA CYS A 219 -15.49 4.28 12.10
C CYS A 219 -16.33 4.74 10.91
N LEU A 220 -16.38 3.95 9.83
CA LEU A 220 -17.17 4.25 8.65
C LEU A 220 -18.68 4.25 8.96
N LYS A 221 -19.17 3.26 9.72
CA LYS A 221 -20.57 3.23 10.19
C LYS A 221 -20.92 4.44 11.05
N ARG A 222 -20.07 4.80 12.03
CA ARG A 222 -20.28 5.98 12.89
C ARG A 222 -20.34 7.27 12.07
N ARG A 223 -19.50 7.39 11.05
CA ARG A 223 -19.50 8.55 10.15
C ARG A 223 -20.82 8.66 9.38
N GLU A 224 -21.36 7.55 8.91
CA GLU A 224 -22.66 7.53 8.22
C GLU A 224 -23.82 7.88 9.16
N THR A 225 -23.83 7.34 10.38
CA THR A 225 -24.93 7.56 11.34
C THR A 225 -24.89 8.96 11.98
N ASN A 226 -23.71 9.42 12.41
CA ASN A 226 -23.59 10.60 13.27
C ASN A 226 -22.99 11.83 12.56
N ARG A 227 -22.65 11.71 11.27
CA ARG A 227 -21.83 12.70 10.54
C ARG A 227 -20.58 13.12 11.32
N SER A 228 -20.06 12.23 12.16
CA SER A 228 -18.92 12.50 13.02
C SER A 228 -17.67 12.73 12.18
N ASN A 229 -16.79 13.60 12.64
CA ASN A 229 -15.48 13.77 12.01
C ASN A 229 -14.74 12.44 12.07
N ASN A 230 -14.31 11.96 10.90
CA ASN A 230 -13.49 10.78 10.77
C ASN A 230 -12.05 11.13 11.16
N GLU A 231 -11.79 11.09 12.46
CA GLU A 231 -10.50 11.53 13.00
C GLU A 231 -9.36 10.66 12.46
N LEU A 232 -9.55 9.34 12.35
CA LEU A 232 -8.51 8.38 11.98
C LEU A 232 -8.21 8.29 10.47
N GLY A 233 -8.92 9.06 9.64
CA GLY A 233 -8.67 9.17 8.21
C GLY A 233 -9.18 7.99 7.36
N TYR A 234 -10.13 7.17 7.84
CA TYR A 234 -10.79 6.11 7.06
C TYR A 234 -11.84 6.67 6.08
N GLN A 235 -11.56 6.70 4.78
CA GLN A 235 -12.43 7.35 3.81
C GLN A 235 -13.51 6.45 3.21
N SER A 236 -13.17 5.19 2.93
CA SER A 236 -14.04 4.23 2.26
C SER A 236 -13.63 2.80 2.60
N GLU A 237 -14.49 1.81 2.29
CA GLU A 237 -14.16 0.39 2.44
C GLU A 237 -12.91 -0.03 1.62
N PRO A 238 -12.14 -1.04 2.07
CA PRO A 238 -10.95 -1.48 1.34
C PRO A 238 -11.28 -1.99 -0.07
N LEU A 239 -10.34 -1.81 -1.00
CA LEU A 239 -10.46 -2.23 -2.40
C LEU A 239 -10.76 -3.73 -2.52
N PHE A 240 -10.06 -4.55 -1.73
CA PHE A 240 -10.21 -6.01 -1.71
C PHE A 240 -11.12 -6.50 -0.56
N GLY A 241 -11.92 -5.61 0.04
CA GLY A 241 -12.77 -5.96 1.18
C GLY A 241 -11.96 -6.48 2.37
N ASN A 242 -12.35 -7.63 2.91
CA ASN A 242 -11.70 -8.29 4.04
C ASN A 242 -10.62 -9.31 3.65
N LEU A 243 -10.16 -9.29 2.38
CA LEU A 243 -9.17 -10.24 1.90
C LEU A 243 -7.77 -10.02 2.51
N PHE A 244 -7.43 -8.77 2.84
CA PHE A 244 -6.12 -8.40 3.33
C PHE A 244 -6.23 -7.54 4.59
N GLU A 245 -5.45 -7.89 5.61
CA GLU A 245 -5.25 -7.03 6.76
C GLU A 245 -4.20 -5.95 6.45
N PHE A 246 -4.17 -4.89 7.24
CA PHE A 246 -3.13 -3.86 7.14
C PHE A 246 -1.72 -4.45 7.25
N SER A 247 -1.55 -5.49 8.07
CA SER A 247 -0.28 -6.19 8.28
C SER A 247 0.18 -7.05 7.09
N ASP A 248 -0.70 -7.31 6.11
CA ASP A 248 -0.34 -8.02 4.88
C ASP A 248 0.34 -7.10 3.84
N TYR A 249 0.33 -5.79 4.08
CA TYR A 249 0.98 -4.82 3.21
C TYR A 249 2.48 -4.72 3.46
N VAL A 250 3.25 -4.76 2.38
CA VAL A 250 4.70 -4.64 2.40
C VAL A 250 5.09 -3.27 1.86
N LEU A 251 5.79 -2.48 2.68
CA LEU A 251 6.28 -1.16 2.29
C LEU A 251 7.24 -1.24 1.10
N ASP A 252 7.10 -0.29 0.19
CA ASP A 252 8.06 -0.09 -0.88
C ASP A 252 9.29 0.69 -0.38
N ILE A 253 10.39 -0.06 -0.25
CA ILE A 253 11.69 0.46 0.15
C ILE A 253 12.22 1.49 -0.87
N LEU A 254 11.91 1.37 -2.16
CA LEU A 254 12.37 2.32 -3.17
C LEU A 254 11.78 3.71 -2.89
N HIS A 255 10.45 3.80 -2.80
CA HIS A 255 9.77 5.06 -2.55
C HIS A 255 10.11 5.65 -1.17
N MET A 256 10.34 4.80 -0.15
CA MET A 256 10.86 5.27 1.13
C MET A 256 12.23 5.92 1.00
N ARG A 257 13.17 5.30 0.28
CA ARG A 257 14.52 5.85 0.07
C ARG A 257 14.48 7.17 -0.70
N LEU A 258 13.66 7.24 -1.76
CA LEU A 258 13.45 8.48 -2.50
C LEU A 258 12.94 9.60 -1.58
N ARG A 259 11.98 9.31 -0.69
CA ARG A 259 11.49 10.33 0.25
C ARG A 259 12.49 10.74 1.32
N ILE A 260 13.27 9.81 1.84
CA ILE A 260 14.36 10.14 2.78
C ILE A 260 15.37 11.06 2.08
N PHE A 261 15.74 10.73 0.84
CA PHE A 261 16.64 11.55 0.04
C PHE A 261 16.08 12.96 -0.20
N ASP A 262 14.81 13.09 -0.60
CA ASP A 262 14.17 14.39 -0.82
C ASP A 262 14.20 15.28 0.43
N ILE A 263 13.97 14.70 1.62
CA ILE A 263 14.00 15.43 2.89
C ILE A 263 15.42 15.91 3.17
N ILE A 264 16.41 15.02 3.09
CA ILE A 264 17.81 15.37 3.32
C ILE A 264 18.28 16.46 2.34
N LEU A 265 17.94 16.32 1.05
CA LEU A 265 18.29 17.30 0.04
C LEU A 265 17.63 18.66 0.32
N LYS A 266 16.35 18.67 0.71
CA LYS A 266 15.65 19.89 1.08
C LYS A 266 16.31 20.58 2.27
N ASP A 267 16.73 19.82 3.28
CA ASP A 267 17.40 20.37 4.46
C ASP A 267 18.76 20.97 4.11
N ILE A 268 19.55 20.27 3.29
CA ILE A 268 20.83 20.79 2.76
C ILE A 268 20.59 22.08 1.98
N LEU A 269 19.64 22.10 1.05
CA LEU A 269 19.35 23.28 0.25
C LEU A 269 18.87 24.45 1.12
N SER A 270 18.00 24.19 2.10
CA SER A 270 17.53 25.21 3.04
C SER A 270 18.67 25.81 3.86
N GLU A 271 19.65 25.01 4.25
CA GLU A 271 20.81 25.48 5.01
C GLU A 271 21.75 26.30 4.13
N THR A 272 22.05 25.80 2.92
CA THR A 272 22.88 26.55 1.96
C THR A 272 22.23 27.85 1.48
N SER A 273 20.90 27.94 1.45
CA SER A 273 20.17 29.17 1.09
C SER A 273 20.11 30.20 2.22
N ARG A 274 20.41 29.81 3.47
CA ARG A 274 20.55 30.75 4.61
C ARG A 274 21.86 31.54 4.58
N THR A 275 22.66 31.42 3.53
CA THR A 275 23.92 32.14 3.33
C THR A 275 23.79 33.67 3.19
N GLY A 276 22.59 34.25 3.36
CA GLY A 276 22.37 35.69 3.54
C GLY A 276 22.27 36.17 5.00
N GLU A 277 22.23 35.27 5.99
CA GLU A 277 22.15 35.60 7.43
C GLU A 277 23.43 35.19 8.20
N TYR A 278 24.58 35.11 7.52
CA TYR A 278 25.85 35.16 8.24
C TYR A 278 26.06 36.60 8.71
N GLU A 279 25.76 36.86 9.99
CA GLU A 279 26.17 38.09 10.66
C GLU A 279 27.66 38.38 10.40
N PRO A 280 28.09 39.66 10.40
CA PRO A 280 29.47 40.09 10.11
C PRO A 280 30.49 39.72 11.22
N VAL A 281 30.30 38.60 11.90
CA VAL A 281 31.13 38.13 13.01
C VAL A 281 32.22 37.16 12.54
N HIS A 282 32.17 36.66 11.29
CA HIS A 282 33.17 35.70 10.77
C HIS A 282 34.13 36.25 9.71
N THR A 283 34.03 37.52 9.33
CA THR A 283 34.99 38.18 8.42
C THR A 283 36.10 38.96 9.14
N LYS A 284 36.16 38.98 10.47
CA LYS A 284 37.16 39.76 11.24
C LYS A 284 38.38 38.99 11.77
N LYS A 285 38.70 37.81 11.21
CA LYS A 285 39.90 37.03 11.61
C LYS A 285 40.85 36.66 10.48
N LEU A 286 40.78 37.39 9.37
CA LEU A 286 41.76 37.32 8.29
C LEU A 286 42.06 38.74 7.77
N GLU A 287 42.55 39.60 8.66
CA GLU A 287 43.41 40.75 8.33
C GLU A 287 44.60 40.75 9.30
#